data_AF-A0A2S2R836-F1
#
_entry.id   AF-A0A2S2R836-F1
#
_cell.length_a   1.000
_cell.length_b   1.000
_cell.length_c   1.000
_cell.angle_alpha   90.00
_cell.angle_beta   90.00
_cell.angle_gamma   90.00
#
_symmetry.space_group_name_H-M   'P 1'
#
loop_
_entity.id
_entity.type
_entity.pdbx_description
1 polymer ?
#
loop_
_entity_poly.entity_id
_entity_poly.type
_entity_poly.pdbx_seq_one_letter_code
_entity_poly.pdbx_strand_id
1 'polypeptide(L)'
;MSGLCSLAVPFNRNGTVKDAIKAIHEDAMQTFAIRLKMHLESLVEEESIEDKEGDAYVVHETPRRILIIKTEGSKFAFSDYAFPGEDPQVALNVAGEVLHLPEGKMELYNELEKGRHAYYEALPDIDSSPPQDINIATSNNNILIYLAWAALILAILAYVLKQIFV
;
A
#
# COMPACT_ATOMS: atom_id res chain seq x y z
N MET A 1 21.74 -15.69 13.99
CA MET A 1 20.89 -15.39 12.82
C MET A 1 20.65 -13.90 12.77
N SER A 2 21.07 -13.21 11.71
CA SER A 2 20.71 -11.81 11.48
C SER A 2 19.35 -11.78 10.80
N GLY A 3 18.29 -11.45 11.55
CA GLY A 3 16.95 -11.26 10.98
C GLY A 3 16.90 -9.97 10.18
N LEU A 4 17.12 -10.07 8.86
CA LEU A 4 16.94 -8.96 7.94
C LEU A 4 15.45 -8.84 7.63
N CYS A 5 14.80 -7.79 8.17
CA CYS A 5 13.42 -7.49 7.87
C CYS A 5 13.36 -6.65 6.59
N SER A 6 12.87 -7.22 5.50
CA SER A 6 12.57 -6.50 4.27
C SER A 6 11.15 -5.94 4.36
N LEU A 7 11.03 -4.62 4.14
CA LEU A 7 9.77 -3.90 4.19
C LEU A 7 9.43 -3.37 2.80
N ALA A 8 8.20 -3.61 2.36
CA ALA A 8 7.68 -3.10 1.11
C ALA A 8 6.29 -2.51 1.35
N VAL A 9 6.20 -1.19 1.32
CA VAL A 9 5.00 -0.45 1.70
C VAL A 9 4.43 0.27 0.49
N PRO A 10 3.15 0.03 0.13
CA PRO A 10 2.50 0.80 -0.91
C PRO A 10 2.37 2.26 -0.47
N PHE A 11 2.84 3.18 -1.29
CA PHE A 11 2.84 4.61 -1.00
C PHE A 11 1.93 5.37 -1.97
N ASN A 12 1.13 6.30 -1.44
CA ASN A 12 0.29 7.17 -2.27
C ASN A 12 1.16 8.23 -2.96
N ARG A 13 1.04 8.35 -4.28
CA ARG A 13 1.78 9.34 -5.09
C ARG A 13 1.60 10.78 -4.64
N ASN A 14 0.41 11.14 -4.15
CA ASN A 14 0.13 12.50 -3.68
C ASN A 14 0.47 12.68 -2.19
N GLY A 15 1.08 11.67 -1.57
CA GLY A 15 1.52 11.71 -0.19
C GLY A 15 2.82 12.49 -0.02
N THR A 16 3.07 12.94 1.20
CA THR A 16 4.30 13.62 1.58
C THR A 16 5.38 12.62 2.03
N VAL A 17 6.63 13.06 2.12
CA VAL A 17 7.72 12.27 2.75
C VAL A 17 7.34 11.84 4.17
N LYS A 18 6.60 12.69 4.90
CA LYS A 18 6.09 12.37 6.23
C LYS A 18 5.10 11.19 6.19
N ASP A 19 4.25 11.13 5.17
CA ASP A 19 3.32 10.01 4.98
C ASP A 19 4.07 8.71 4.63
N ALA A 20 5.17 8.81 3.86
CA ALA A 20 6.01 7.65 3.55
C ALA A 20 6.69 7.11 4.82
N ILE A 21 7.31 8.00 5.61
CA ILE A 21 7.93 7.64 6.90
C ILE A 21 6.90 6.99 7.82
N LYS A 22 5.71 7.59 7.90
CA LYS A 22 4.61 7.06 8.72
C LYS A 22 4.21 5.66 8.24
N ALA A 23 3.99 5.47 6.95
CA ALA A 23 3.57 4.18 6.39
C ALA A 23 4.63 3.09 6.60
N ILE A 24 5.92 3.41 6.42
CA ILE A 24 7.04 2.52 6.72
C ILE A 24 7.06 2.15 8.20
N HIS A 25 6.94 3.13 9.09
CA HIS A 25 6.92 2.89 10.52
C HIS A 25 5.73 2.02 10.94
N GLU A 26 4.53 2.32 10.42
CA GLU A 26 3.32 1.55 10.71
C GLU A 26 3.42 0.10 10.23
N ASP A 27 3.86 -0.14 8.99
CA ASP A 27 4.05 -1.51 8.46
C ASP A 27 5.13 -2.26 9.24
N ALA A 28 6.23 -1.60 9.62
CA ALA A 28 7.30 -2.21 10.42
C ALA A 28 6.81 -2.59 11.81
N MET A 29 6.12 -1.69 12.51
CA MET A 29 5.58 -1.94 13.85
C MET A 29 4.51 -3.02 13.83
N GLN A 30 3.61 -3.00 12.84
CA GLN A 30 2.55 -3.98 12.70
C GLN A 30 3.13 -5.36 12.35
N THR A 31 4.06 -5.42 11.40
CA THR A 31 4.81 -6.64 11.05
C THR A 31 5.51 -7.22 12.28
N PHE A 32 6.24 -6.39 13.03
CA PHE A 32 6.95 -6.84 14.22
C PHE A 32 5.99 -7.35 15.30
N ALA A 33 4.90 -6.63 15.58
CA ALA A 33 3.91 -7.03 16.57
C ALA A 33 3.23 -8.35 16.21
N ILE A 34 2.86 -8.53 14.93
CA ILE A 34 2.24 -9.78 14.44
C ILE A 34 3.24 -10.94 14.54
N ARG A 35 4.48 -10.78 14.06
CA ARG A 35 5.52 -11.81 14.18
C ARG A 35 5.78 -12.20 15.63
N LEU A 36 5.90 -11.21 16.52
CA LEU A 36 6.11 -11.45 17.94
C LEU A 36 4.93 -12.20 18.56
N LYS A 37 3.70 -11.77 18.26
CA LYS A 37 2.50 -12.43 18.76
C LYS A 37 2.43 -13.89 18.30
N MET A 38 2.58 -14.13 17.00
CA MET A 38 2.54 -15.49 16.42
C MET A 38 3.66 -16.38 16.98
N HIS A 39 4.86 -15.83 17.14
CA HIS A 39 5.97 -16.55 17.77
C HIS A 39 5.65 -16.91 19.23
N LEU A 40 5.13 -15.97 20.02
CA LEU A 40 4.72 -16.22 21.41
C LEU A 40 3.59 -17.26 21.51
N GLU A 41 2.62 -17.23 20.59
CA GLU A 41 1.53 -18.23 20.54
C GLU A 41 2.07 -19.63 20.26
N SER A 42 3.03 -19.77 19.35
CA SER A 42 3.71 -21.05 19.06
C SER A 42 4.50 -21.59 20.27
N LEU A 43 5.19 -20.72 21.04
CA LEU A 43 5.88 -21.15 22.26
C LEU A 43 4.94 -21.81 23.28
N VAL A 44 3.75 -21.22 23.48
CA VAL A 44 2.78 -21.70 24.47
C VAL A 44 2.19 -23.07 24.07
N GLU A 45 1.98 -23.31 22.78
CA GLU A 45 1.45 -24.59 22.30
C GLU A 45 2.46 -25.73 22.47
N GLU A 46 3.76 -25.49 22.21
CA GLU A 46 4.81 -26.52 22.24
C GLU A 46 5.35 -26.82 23.65
N GLU A 47 5.43 -25.82 24.56
CA GLU A 47 5.78 -26.06 25.97
C GLU A 47 4.82 -27.07 26.63
N SER A 48 3.54 -27.08 26.21
CA SER A 48 2.56 -28.05 26.71
C SER A 48 2.83 -29.51 26.29
N ILE A 49 3.69 -29.69 25.28
CA ILE A 49 4.09 -30.98 24.69
C ILE A 49 5.43 -31.44 25.27
N GLU A 50 6.39 -30.53 25.49
CA GLU A 50 7.72 -30.81 26.08
C GLU A 50 7.64 -31.36 27.52
N ASP A 51 6.62 -30.98 28.30
CA ASP A 51 6.38 -31.55 29.63
C ASP A 51 6.14 -33.08 29.62
N LYS A 52 5.96 -33.71 28.45
CA LYS A 52 5.63 -35.15 28.30
C LYS A 52 6.70 -36.00 27.61
N GLU A 53 7.57 -35.43 26.77
CA GLU A 53 8.63 -36.17 26.07
C GLU A 53 9.96 -35.41 26.24
N GLY A 54 10.86 -35.98 27.05
CA GLY A 54 11.97 -35.26 27.67
C GLY A 54 12.91 -34.49 26.73
N ASP A 55 13.30 -33.31 27.21
CA ASP A 55 14.47 -32.49 26.86
C ASP A 55 14.90 -32.49 25.37
N ALA A 56 13.96 -32.30 24.45
CA ALA A 56 14.28 -31.88 23.10
C ALA A 56 14.51 -30.36 23.12
N TYR A 57 15.73 -29.88 22.85
CA TYR A 57 15.97 -28.45 22.68
C TYR A 57 15.27 -27.96 21.41
N VAL A 58 14.08 -27.36 21.54
CA VAL A 58 13.40 -26.71 20.42
C VAL A 58 14.03 -25.34 20.18
N VAL A 59 14.60 -25.16 18.98
CA VAL A 59 15.09 -23.85 18.53
C VAL A 59 13.93 -23.15 17.83
N HIS A 60 13.30 -22.20 18.51
CA HIS A 60 12.22 -21.42 17.91
C HIS A 60 12.80 -20.35 16.98
N GLU A 61 12.64 -20.57 15.68
CA GLU A 61 12.85 -19.53 14.68
C GLU A 61 11.59 -18.67 14.56
N THR A 62 11.75 -17.37 14.31
CA THR A 62 10.59 -16.49 14.10
C THR A 62 9.92 -16.77 12.76
N PRO A 63 8.59 -16.62 12.63
CA PRO A 63 7.88 -16.76 11.35
C PRO A 63 8.52 -15.90 10.26
N ARG A 64 8.72 -16.45 9.06
CA ARG A 64 9.36 -15.80 7.91
C ARG A 64 8.30 -15.13 7.03
N ARG A 65 8.60 -13.92 6.52
CA ARG A 65 7.70 -13.21 5.61
C ARG A 65 7.81 -13.82 4.21
N ILE A 66 6.67 -14.12 3.59
CA ILE A 66 6.58 -14.61 2.21
C ILE A 66 5.83 -13.58 1.35
N LEU A 67 6.13 -13.55 0.05
CA LEU A 67 5.46 -12.70 -0.93
C LEU A 67 4.63 -13.58 -1.86
N ILE A 68 3.35 -13.23 -2.01
CA ILE A 68 2.44 -13.85 -2.96
C ILE A 68 2.12 -12.82 -4.03
N ILE A 69 2.31 -13.19 -5.29
CA ILE A 69 2.12 -12.31 -6.44
C ILE A 69 1.11 -12.92 -7.38
N LYS A 70 0.08 -12.17 -7.74
CA LYS A 70 -0.83 -12.55 -8.82
C LYS A 70 -0.19 -12.26 -10.18
N THR A 71 -0.10 -13.28 -11.03
CA THR A 71 0.68 -13.23 -12.28
C THR A 71 -0.12 -12.79 -13.51
N GLU A 72 -1.44 -13.02 -13.52
CA GLU A 72 -2.31 -12.69 -14.66
C GLU A 72 -3.20 -11.46 -14.42
N GLY A 73 -3.56 -10.73 -15.48
CA GLY A 73 -4.46 -9.58 -15.40
C GLY A 73 -3.92 -8.44 -14.53
N SER A 74 -4.76 -7.88 -13.65
CA SER A 74 -4.31 -6.91 -12.65
C SER A 74 -3.31 -7.57 -11.69
N LYS A 75 -2.04 -7.14 -11.80
CA LYS A 75 -0.95 -7.60 -10.94
C LYS A 75 -1.02 -6.88 -9.61
N PHE A 76 -1.17 -7.64 -8.53
CA PHE A 76 -0.99 -7.16 -7.18
C PHE A 76 -0.20 -8.20 -6.39
N ALA A 77 0.48 -7.73 -5.36
CA ALA A 77 1.23 -8.58 -4.45
C ALA A 77 0.83 -8.26 -3.01
N PHE A 78 0.88 -9.27 -2.16
CA PHE A 78 0.66 -9.16 -0.74
C PHE A 78 1.59 -10.12 0.00
N SER A 79 1.76 -9.90 1.30
CA SER A 79 2.65 -10.72 2.12
C SER A 79 1.86 -11.52 3.13
N ASP A 80 2.41 -12.67 3.48
CA ASP A 80 1.96 -13.51 4.59
C ASP A 80 3.19 -14.00 5.39
N TYR A 81 2.97 -14.82 6.41
CA TYR A 81 4.02 -15.43 7.22
C TYR A 81 3.95 -16.96 7.16
N ALA A 82 5.13 -17.59 7.13
CA ALA A 82 5.28 -19.04 7.24
C ALA A 82 6.12 -19.37 8.48
N PHE A 83 5.64 -20.31 9.31
CA PHE A 83 6.39 -20.80 10.46
C PHE A 83 7.55 -21.73 10.03
N PRO A 84 8.52 -21.95 10.92
CA PRO A 84 9.55 -22.96 10.70
C PRO A 84 8.92 -24.34 10.52
N GLY A 85 9.32 -25.07 9.48
CA GLY A 85 8.77 -26.40 9.16
C GLY A 85 7.45 -26.39 8.38
N GLU A 86 6.76 -25.26 8.28
CA GLU A 86 5.61 -25.13 7.39
C GLU A 86 6.05 -25.05 5.92
N ASP A 87 5.25 -25.67 5.05
CA ASP A 87 5.38 -25.47 3.61
C ASP A 87 4.68 -24.15 3.21
N PRO A 88 5.41 -23.13 2.73
CA PRO A 88 4.80 -21.86 2.34
C PRO A 88 3.79 -22.02 1.20
N GLN A 89 3.81 -23.14 0.47
CA GLN A 89 2.82 -23.46 -0.56
C GLN A 89 1.40 -23.52 0.00
N VAL A 90 1.24 -23.86 1.29
CA VAL A 90 -0.06 -23.84 1.98
C VAL A 90 -0.66 -22.44 1.97
N ALA A 91 0.15 -21.42 2.28
CA ALA A 91 -0.30 -20.02 2.25
C ALA A 91 -0.69 -19.57 0.82
N LEU A 92 0.04 -20.03 -0.22
CA LEU A 92 -0.33 -19.76 -1.61
C LEU A 92 -1.69 -20.36 -1.97
N ASN A 93 -1.96 -21.60 -1.50
CA ASN A 93 -3.23 -22.27 -1.77
C ASN A 93 -4.39 -21.56 -1.07
N VAL A 94 -4.23 -21.23 0.22
CA VAL A 94 -5.23 -20.47 1.01
C VAL A 94 -5.53 -19.12 0.36
N ALA A 95 -4.49 -18.41 -0.09
CA ALA A 95 -4.65 -17.17 -0.85
C ALA A 95 -5.49 -17.37 -2.12
N GLY A 96 -5.30 -18.48 -2.82
CA GLY A 96 -5.99 -18.79 -4.08
C GLY A 96 -7.46 -19.05 -3.84
N GLU A 97 -7.77 -19.80 -2.79
CA GLU A 97 -9.13 -20.05 -2.34
C GLU A 97 -9.85 -18.75 -1.95
N VAL A 98 -9.23 -17.91 -1.10
CA VAL A 98 -9.81 -16.64 -0.64
C VAL A 98 -10.08 -15.70 -1.81
N LEU A 99 -9.13 -15.58 -2.73
CA LEU A 99 -9.23 -14.71 -3.89
C LEU A 99 -10.02 -15.32 -5.06
N HIS A 100 -10.48 -16.56 -4.91
CA HIS A 100 -11.18 -17.34 -5.95
C HIS A 100 -10.38 -17.40 -7.26
N LEU A 101 -9.06 -17.60 -7.16
CA LEU A 101 -8.14 -17.70 -8.29
C LEU A 101 -7.79 -19.16 -8.57
N PRO A 102 -7.75 -19.57 -9.86
CA PRO A 102 -7.32 -20.92 -10.20
C PRO A 102 -5.82 -21.12 -9.95
N GLU A 103 -5.40 -22.37 -9.81
CA GLU A 103 -4.00 -22.76 -9.63
C GLU A 103 -3.11 -22.20 -10.75
N GLY A 104 -1.87 -21.85 -10.41
CA GLY A 104 -0.88 -21.30 -11.34
C GLY A 104 -1.07 -19.81 -11.70
N LYS A 105 -2.11 -19.14 -11.18
CA LYS A 105 -2.31 -17.68 -11.34
C LYS A 105 -1.58 -16.83 -10.32
N MET A 106 -0.84 -17.48 -9.42
CA MET A 106 -0.06 -16.82 -8.40
C MET A 106 1.29 -17.50 -8.24
N GLU A 107 2.26 -16.70 -7.85
CA GLU A 107 3.62 -17.13 -7.55
C GLU A 107 3.97 -16.79 -6.11
N LEU A 108 4.72 -17.69 -5.51
CA LEU A 108 5.19 -17.62 -4.14
C LEU A 108 6.69 -17.33 -4.12
N TYR A 109 7.10 -16.41 -3.26
CA TYR A 109 8.50 -16.09 -3.03
C TYR A 109 8.79 -16.10 -1.52
N ASN A 110 9.64 -17.04 -1.08
CA ASN A 110 9.99 -17.29 0.32
C ASN A 110 11.37 -16.70 0.73
N GLU A 111 12.00 -15.91 -0.13
CA GLU A 111 13.35 -15.39 0.13
C GLU A 111 13.38 -13.88 0.34
N LEU A 112 12.27 -13.29 0.80
CA LEU A 112 12.17 -11.85 1.06
C LEU A 112 13.22 -11.31 2.04
N GLU A 113 13.71 -12.15 2.97
CA GLU A 113 14.73 -11.75 3.95
C GLU A 113 16.14 -11.65 3.32
N LYS A 114 16.35 -12.21 2.13
CA LYS A 114 17.64 -12.12 1.40
C LYS A 114 17.77 -10.85 0.56
N GLY A 115 16.69 -10.11 0.35
CA GLY A 115 16.71 -8.88 -0.43
C GLY A 115 15.35 -8.48 -0.99
N ARG A 116 15.34 -7.37 -1.72
CA ARG A 116 14.14 -6.91 -2.43
C ARG A 116 13.83 -7.85 -3.60
N HIS A 117 12.56 -8.26 -3.74
CA HIS A 117 12.14 -9.08 -4.87
C HIS A 117 12.03 -8.24 -6.16
N ALA A 118 12.40 -8.81 -7.31
CA ALA A 118 12.39 -8.16 -8.62
C ALA A 118 11.02 -7.60 -9.02
N TYR A 119 9.92 -8.13 -8.46
CA TYR A 119 8.59 -7.55 -8.63
C TYR A 119 8.56 -6.06 -8.26
N TYR A 120 9.22 -5.67 -7.17
CA TYR A 120 9.28 -4.27 -6.72
C TYR A 120 10.23 -3.42 -7.55
N GLU A 121 11.19 -4.03 -8.25
CA GLU A 121 12.11 -3.36 -9.17
C GLU A 121 11.48 -3.14 -10.55
N ALA A 122 10.62 -4.07 -10.96
CA ALA A 122 9.86 -4.01 -12.21
C ALA A 122 8.60 -3.15 -12.09
N LEU A 123 8.26 -2.67 -10.89
CA LEU A 123 7.29 -1.59 -10.76
C LEU A 123 7.85 -0.40 -11.54
N PRO A 124 7.05 0.20 -12.43
CA PRO A 124 7.53 1.31 -13.25
C PRO A 124 8.13 2.37 -12.33
N ASP A 125 9.35 2.83 -12.67
CA ASP A 125 9.95 3.98 -12.03
C ASP A 125 9.03 5.17 -12.31
N ILE A 126 8.23 5.58 -11.33
CA ILE A 126 7.19 6.61 -11.51
C ILE A 126 7.84 8.01 -11.63
N ASP A 127 9.17 8.07 -11.73
CA ASP A 127 9.98 9.30 -11.70
C ASP A 127 10.56 9.75 -13.05
N SER A 128 10.20 9.18 -14.21
CA SER A 128 10.69 9.73 -15.50
C SER A 128 9.99 11.03 -15.96
N SER A 129 9.09 11.59 -15.15
CA SER A 129 8.70 12.99 -15.29
C SER A 129 8.23 13.52 -13.94
N PRO A 130 8.81 14.61 -13.42
CA PRO A 130 8.17 15.33 -12.33
C PRO A 130 6.72 15.61 -12.74
N PRO A 131 5.77 15.71 -11.80
CA PRO A 131 4.52 16.37 -12.12
C PRO A 131 4.94 17.70 -12.73
N GLN A 132 4.70 17.89 -14.03
CA GLN A 132 4.66 19.24 -14.53
C GLN A 132 3.64 19.88 -13.62
N ASP A 133 4.09 20.83 -12.80
CA ASP A 133 3.22 21.80 -12.19
C ASP A 133 2.47 22.39 -13.37
N ILE A 134 1.32 21.79 -13.68
CA ILE A 134 0.31 22.43 -14.47
C ILE A 134 -0.07 23.55 -13.52
N ASN A 135 0.63 24.67 -13.66
CA ASN A 135 0.13 25.98 -13.35
C ASN A 135 -1.16 26.06 -14.14
N ILE A 136 -2.23 25.47 -13.59
CA ILE A 136 -3.58 25.87 -13.88
C ILE A 136 -3.59 27.26 -13.26
N ALA A 137 -3.06 28.22 -14.01
CA ALA A 137 -3.50 29.59 -13.94
C ALA A 137 -5.02 29.44 -13.96
N THR A 138 -5.60 29.54 -12.78
CA THR A 138 -7.04 29.52 -12.60
C THR A 138 -7.44 30.81 -13.30
N SER A 139 -7.70 30.72 -14.60
CA SER A 139 -8.18 31.84 -15.38
C SER A 139 -9.44 32.27 -14.66
N ASN A 140 -9.38 33.44 -14.06
CA ASN A 140 -10.46 34.07 -13.33
C ASN A 140 -11.57 34.46 -14.32
N ASN A 141 -12.17 33.48 -15.00
CA ASN A 141 -13.31 33.64 -15.91
C ASN A 141 -14.49 34.27 -15.15
N ASN A 142 -14.53 34.09 -13.83
CA ASN A 142 -15.50 34.73 -12.95
C ASN A 142 -15.41 36.27 -13.00
N ILE A 143 -14.22 36.88 -13.11
CA ILE A 143 -14.07 38.34 -13.20
C ILE A 143 -14.66 38.88 -14.50
N LEU A 144 -14.39 38.22 -15.63
CA LEU A 144 -14.97 38.62 -16.93
C LEU A 144 -16.50 38.50 -16.93
N ILE A 145 -17.03 37.46 -16.27
CA ILE A 145 -18.48 37.28 -16.11
C ILE A 145 -19.06 38.41 -15.25
N TYR A 146 -18.45 38.77 -14.12
CA TYR A 146 -18.92 39.88 -13.28
C TYR A 146 -18.88 41.23 -14.00
N LEU A 147 -17.84 41.50 -14.81
CA LEU A 147 -17.74 42.71 -15.62
C LEU A 147 -18.83 42.78 -16.70
N ALA A 148 -19.16 41.66 -17.34
CA ALA A 148 -20.25 41.59 -18.32
C ALA A 148 -21.62 41.89 -17.69
N TRP A 149 -21.90 41.33 -16.51
CA TRP A 149 -23.13 41.62 -15.76
C TRP A 149 -23.19 43.08 -15.31
N ALA A 150 -22.08 43.66 -14.83
CA ALA A 150 -22.03 45.06 -14.43
C ALA A 150 -22.31 46.01 -15.61
N ALA A 151 -21.75 45.73 -16.79
CA ALA A 151 -21.99 46.51 -17.99
C ALA A 151 -23.46 46.44 -18.45
N LEU A 152 -24.08 45.26 -18.37
CA LEU A 152 -25.49 45.06 -18.72
C LEU A 152 -26.43 45.87 -17.79
N ILE A 153 -26.16 45.86 -16.48
CA ILE A 153 -26.93 46.62 -15.48
C ILE A 153 -26.82 48.13 -15.77
N LEU A 154 -25.61 48.63 -16.05
CA LEU A 154 -25.40 50.04 -16.39
C LEU A 154 -26.16 50.46 -17.66
N ALA A 155 -26.18 49.61 -18.69
CA ALA A 155 -26.91 49.89 -19.92
C ALA A 155 -28.43 49.96 -19.69
N ILE A 156 -28.98 49.06 -18.88
CA ILE A 156 -30.40 49.08 -18.49
C ILE A 156 -30.72 50.36 -17.70
N LEU A 157 -29.85 50.74 -16.76
CA LEU A 157 -30.05 51.94 -15.95
C LEU A 157 -30.04 53.21 -16.80
N ALA A 158 -29.11 53.30 -17.75
CA ALA A 158 -29.03 54.40 -18.71
C ALA A 158 -30.28 54.46 -19.62
N TYR A 159 -30.79 53.30 -20.05
CA TYR A 159 -32.01 53.22 -20.85
C TYR A 159 -33.24 53.72 -20.06
N VAL A 160 -33.39 53.27 -18.81
CA VAL A 160 -34.48 53.70 -17.93
C VAL A 160 -34.41 55.20 -17.64
N LEU A 161 -33.22 55.73 -17.34
CA LEU A 161 -33.03 57.17 -17.15
C LEU A 161 -33.39 57.96 -18.41
N LYS A 162 -33.00 57.48 -19.60
CA LYS A 162 -33.40 58.10 -20.87
C LYS A 162 -34.91 58.10 -21.05
N GLN A 163 -35.61 57.04 -20.63
CA GLN A 163 -37.07 56.94 -20.77
C GLN A 163 -37.84 57.80 -19.74
N ILE A 164 -37.21 58.16 -18.62
CA ILE A 164 -37.80 59.01 -17.58
C ILE A 164 -37.58 60.51 -17.85
N PHE A 165 -36.46 60.87 -18.49
CA PHE A 165 -36.07 62.27 -18.74
C PHE A 165 -36.32 62.77 -20.18
N VAL A 166 -36.96 61.95 -21.03
CA VAL A 166 -37.51 62.33 -22.35
C VAL A 166 -39.02 62.19 -22.29
#